data_AF-A0A0G4KRK8-F1
#
_entry.id   AF-A0A0G4KRK8-F1
#
_cell.length_a   1.000
_cell.length_b   1.000
_cell.length_c   1.000
_cell.angle_alpha   90.00
_cell.angle_beta   90.00
_cell.angle_gamma   90.00
#
_symmetry.space_group_name_H-M   'P 1'
#
loop_
_entity.id
_entity.type
_entity.pdbx_description
1 polymer ?
#
loop_
_entity_poly.entity_id
_entity_poly.type
_entity_poly.pdbx_seq_one_letter_code
_entity_poly.pdbx_strand_id
1 'polypeptide(L)'
;MLLRFSLTVWVLAALASLVASQAYPITGVQVAAGSAVPYRKNINILYKNGGAPWDLYLRSLEDLYAQDANNRLSYFQIAGIHGRPYIEWNNAGRRNTNGWQGYCPHGEALFLPWHRPYVLAFESRPPSGLPTSTPLGNFIVMKQPAQGLFYGKFSLDKAADPVELADTETKVVVSDLLAALRVQITKHDGTVQALESVPSFKLELENVDVTPPETDTELPEYTDAEKVTAPKEDLAAAPPS
;
A
#
# COMPACT_ATOMS: atom_id res chain seq x y z
N MET A 1 27.89 37.51 -44.88
CA MET A 1 26.95 37.03 -43.84
C MET A 1 26.96 35.51 -43.89
N LEU A 2 27.73 34.86 -43.01
CA LEU A 2 27.84 33.40 -42.93
C LEU A 2 27.45 33.01 -41.50
N LEU A 3 26.20 32.61 -41.29
CA LEU A 3 25.78 32.04 -40.01
C LEU A 3 26.23 30.58 -39.96
N ARG A 4 27.18 30.29 -39.07
CA ARG A 4 27.48 28.94 -38.59
C ARG A 4 26.44 28.59 -37.53
N PHE A 5 25.45 27.75 -37.86
CA PHE A 5 24.56 27.18 -36.86
C PHE A 5 25.14 25.87 -36.31
N SER A 6 25.25 25.83 -34.99
CA SER A 6 25.88 24.79 -34.18
C SER A 6 25.06 23.49 -34.22
N LEU A 7 25.66 22.42 -34.75
CA LEU A 7 25.11 21.06 -34.77
C LEU A 7 25.43 20.34 -33.45
N THR A 8 25.01 20.87 -32.30
CA THR A 8 25.39 20.32 -30.98
C THR A 8 24.26 20.13 -29.98
N VAL A 9 22.99 20.26 -30.40
CA VAL A 9 21.84 20.13 -29.47
C VAL A 9 21.05 18.82 -29.64
N TRP A 10 21.24 18.07 -30.72
CA TRP A 10 20.40 16.89 -31.00
C TRP A 10 20.95 15.53 -30.52
N VAL A 11 22.19 15.46 -30.03
CA VAL A 11 22.76 14.19 -29.55
C VAL A 11 22.42 13.92 -28.08
N LEU A 12 22.20 14.96 -27.27
CA LEU A 12 21.84 14.80 -25.84
C LEU A 12 20.38 14.36 -25.63
N ALA A 13 19.44 14.78 -26.49
CA ALA A 13 18.04 14.37 -26.39
C ALA A 13 17.81 12.90 -26.82
N ALA A 14 18.64 12.37 -27.74
CA ALA A 14 18.57 10.98 -28.16
C ALA A 14 19.16 10.01 -27.12
N LEU A 15 20.16 10.45 -26.34
CA LEU A 15 20.72 9.67 -25.22
C LEU A 15 19.75 9.61 -24.02
N ALA A 16 18.91 10.62 -23.80
CA ALA A 16 17.88 10.59 -22.77
C ALA A 16 16.74 9.58 -23.08
N SER A 17 16.56 9.21 -24.35
CA SER A 17 15.52 8.28 -24.79
C SER A 17 15.99 6.83 -24.93
N LEU A 18 17.25 6.55 -24.59
CA LEU A 18 17.87 5.21 -24.62
C LEU A 18 18.09 4.60 -23.23
N VAL A 19 17.52 5.18 -22.18
CA VAL A 19 17.24 4.41 -20.96
C VAL A 19 16.03 3.53 -21.25
N ALA A 20 16.25 2.46 -22.00
CA ALA A 20 15.39 1.30 -21.92
C ALA A 20 15.19 1.03 -20.42
N SER A 21 13.94 1.08 -19.95
CA SER A 21 13.53 0.87 -18.56
C SER A 21 14.39 -0.24 -17.94
N GLN A 22 15.42 0.14 -17.17
CA GLN A 22 16.34 -0.83 -16.59
C GLN A 22 15.53 -1.79 -15.72
N ALA A 23 15.82 -3.10 -15.85
CA ALA A 23 15.29 -4.09 -14.94
C ALA A 23 15.66 -3.68 -13.51
N TYR A 24 14.67 -3.58 -12.63
CA TYR A 24 14.87 -3.32 -11.21
C TYR A 24 15.56 -4.52 -10.58
N PRO A 25 16.81 -4.38 -10.10
CA PRO A 25 17.52 -5.49 -9.49
C PRO A 25 17.00 -5.70 -8.06
N ILE A 26 16.69 -6.95 -7.71
CA ILE A 26 16.33 -7.32 -6.34
C ILE A 26 17.63 -7.65 -5.60
N THR A 27 18.15 -6.69 -4.84
CA THR A 27 19.44 -6.81 -4.13
C THR A 27 19.30 -6.97 -2.62
N GLY A 28 18.08 -6.85 -2.08
CA GLY A 28 17.83 -6.82 -0.64
C GLY A 28 18.23 -5.49 0.01
N VAL A 29 18.01 -5.38 1.32
CA VAL A 29 18.40 -4.20 2.10
C VAL A 29 19.92 -4.07 2.11
N GLN A 30 20.41 -2.90 1.70
CA GLN A 30 21.84 -2.63 1.67
C GLN A 30 22.35 -2.45 3.10
N VAL A 31 23.41 -3.17 3.44
CA VAL A 31 24.10 -3.06 4.73
C VAL A 31 25.47 -2.46 4.52
N ALA A 32 25.93 -1.63 5.47
CA ALA A 32 27.26 -1.05 5.39
C ALA A 32 28.33 -2.15 5.36
N ALA A 33 29.38 -1.95 4.55
CA ALA A 33 30.47 -2.93 4.44
C ALA A 33 31.07 -3.24 5.82
N GLY A 34 31.20 -4.53 6.13
CA GLY A 34 31.70 -5.01 7.44
C GLY A 34 30.66 -5.03 8.57
N SER A 35 29.42 -4.59 8.33
CA SER A 35 28.33 -4.71 9.29
C SER A 35 27.68 -6.10 9.24
N ALA A 36 27.14 -6.55 10.38
CA ALA A 36 26.35 -7.78 10.44
C ALA A 36 25.07 -7.63 9.60
N VAL A 37 24.73 -8.66 8.83
CA VAL A 37 23.46 -8.71 8.10
C VAL A 37 22.31 -8.88 9.11
N PRO A 38 21.32 -7.97 9.17
CA PRO A 38 20.17 -8.12 10.04
C PRO A 38 19.41 -9.40 9.73
N TYR A 39 19.03 -10.16 10.75
CA TYR A 39 18.16 -11.32 10.58
C TYR A 39 16.68 -10.91 10.57
N ARG A 40 15.86 -11.69 9.87
CA ARG A 40 14.40 -11.54 9.91
C ARG A 40 13.90 -11.91 11.30
N LYS A 41 13.37 -10.93 12.04
CA LYS A 41 12.82 -11.14 13.38
C LYS A 41 11.50 -11.89 13.31
N ASN A 42 11.18 -12.65 14.36
CA ASN A 42 9.84 -13.16 14.55
C ASN A 42 8.88 -11.97 14.74
N ILE A 43 7.75 -11.95 14.01
CA ILE A 43 6.81 -10.83 14.04
C ILE A 43 6.20 -10.59 15.42
N ASN A 44 5.99 -11.65 16.22
CA ASN A 44 5.48 -11.53 17.58
C ASN A 44 6.48 -10.84 18.50
N ILE A 45 7.78 -11.04 18.27
CA ILE A 45 8.85 -10.34 19.01
C ILE A 45 8.94 -8.89 18.56
N LEU A 46 8.77 -8.61 17.26
CA LEU A 46 8.76 -7.24 16.75
C LEU A 46 7.59 -6.44 17.32
N TYR A 47 6.39 -7.04 17.32
CA TYR A 47 5.18 -6.47 17.94
C TYR A 47 5.39 -6.22 19.43
N LYS A 48 5.82 -7.24 20.18
CA LYS A 48 6.03 -7.14 21.63
C LYS A 48 7.02 -6.03 22.00
N ASN A 49 8.13 -5.91 21.28
CA ASN A 49 9.15 -4.91 21.57
C ASN A 49 8.71 -3.49 21.19
N GLY A 50 7.70 -3.36 20.31
CA GLY A 50 7.13 -2.09 19.90
C GLY A 50 8.16 -1.05 19.42
N GLY A 51 7.78 0.21 19.59
CA GLY A 51 8.60 1.38 19.30
C GLY A 51 8.97 1.53 17.82
N ALA A 52 10.02 2.30 17.56
CA ALA A 52 10.39 2.72 16.21
C ALA A 52 10.46 1.58 15.16
N PRO A 53 11.00 0.38 15.45
CA PRO A 53 11.01 -0.71 14.47
C PRO A 53 9.61 -1.22 14.08
N TRP A 54 8.68 -1.28 15.03
CA TRP A 54 7.29 -1.69 14.79
C TRP A 54 6.52 -0.60 14.05
N ASP A 55 6.68 0.66 14.48
CA ASP A 55 6.01 1.80 13.87
C ASP A 55 6.46 1.99 12.41
N LEU A 56 7.77 1.84 12.14
CA LEU A 56 8.31 1.88 10.78
C LEU A 56 7.79 0.72 9.93
N TYR A 57 7.61 -0.47 10.51
CA TYR A 57 7.01 -1.60 9.79
C TYR A 57 5.57 -1.29 9.36
N LEU A 58 4.73 -0.77 10.26
CA LEU A 58 3.36 -0.38 9.93
C LEU A 58 3.31 0.75 8.91
N ARG A 59 4.08 1.83 9.12
CA ARG A 59 4.12 2.98 8.20
C ARG A 59 4.63 2.60 6.81
N SER A 60 5.65 1.75 6.73
CA SER A 60 6.18 1.30 5.43
C SER A 60 5.19 0.41 4.66
N LEU A 61 4.41 -0.42 5.36
CA LEU A 61 3.33 -1.20 4.74
C LEU A 61 2.21 -0.30 4.23
N GLU A 62 1.83 0.70 5.02
CA GLU A 62 0.82 1.67 4.61
C GLU A 62 1.26 2.47 3.38
N ASP A 63 2.50 2.96 3.37
CA ASP A 63 3.09 3.65 2.22
C ASP A 63 3.14 2.75 0.98
N LEU A 64 3.35 1.44 1.16
CA LEU A 64 3.37 0.44 0.09
C LEU A 64 1.97 0.22 -0.49
N TYR A 65 0.93 0.18 0.36
CA TYR A 65 -0.46 0.09 -0.07
C TYR A 65 -0.96 1.37 -0.73
N ALA A 66 -0.49 2.54 -0.27
CA ALA A 66 -0.87 3.85 -0.81
C ALA A 66 -0.31 4.14 -2.22
N GLN A 67 0.62 3.32 -2.73
CA GLN A 67 1.19 3.54 -4.05
C GLN A 67 0.18 3.36 -5.19
N ASP A 68 0.33 4.18 -6.23
CA ASP A 68 -0.38 4.01 -7.49
C ASP A 68 -0.16 2.61 -8.07
N ALA A 69 -1.23 1.98 -8.55
CA ALA A 69 -1.19 0.61 -9.08
C ALA A 69 -0.33 0.46 -10.35
N ASN A 70 -0.01 1.55 -11.05
CA ASN A 70 0.91 1.56 -12.20
C ASN A 70 2.38 1.71 -11.77
N ASN A 71 2.65 2.09 -10.52
CA ASN A 71 4.01 2.08 -9.99
C ASN A 71 4.48 0.62 -9.87
N ARG A 72 5.52 0.25 -10.63
CA ARG A 72 6.16 -1.09 -10.64
C ARG A 72 6.50 -1.63 -9.24
N LEU A 73 6.74 -0.76 -8.26
CA LEU A 73 7.07 -1.12 -6.87
C LEU A 73 5.89 -0.92 -5.89
N SER A 74 4.67 -0.72 -6.38
CA SER A 74 3.46 -0.71 -5.56
C SER A 74 3.16 -2.11 -5.03
N TYR A 75 2.37 -2.18 -3.95
CA TYR A 75 1.83 -3.44 -3.48
C TYR A 75 1.13 -4.23 -4.61
N PHE A 76 0.33 -3.55 -5.43
CA PHE A 76 -0.41 -4.18 -6.53
C PHE A 76 0.53 -4.86 -7.52
N GLN A 77 1.57 -4.17 -7.98
CA GLN A 77 2.52 -4.71 -8.96
C GLN A 77 3.34 -5.85 -8.38
N ILE A 78 3.84 -5.71 -7.14
CA ILE A 78 4.62 -6.75 -6.46
C ILE A 78 3.75 -7.99 -6.22
N ALA A 79 2.55 -7.86 -5.64
CA ALA A 79 1.63 -8.97 -5.45
C ALA A 79 1.22 -9.63 -6.79
N GLY A 80 1.09 -8.82 -7.85
CA GLY A 80 0.81 -9.28 -9.20
C GLY A 80 1.87 -10.21 -9.79
N ILE A 81 3.14 -10.12 -9.36
CA ILE A 81 4.20 -11.07 -9.74
C ILE A 81 3.78 -12.50 -9.37
N HIS A 82 3.15 -12.70 -8.20
CA HIS A 82 2.73 -14.02 -7.76
C HIS A 82 1.69 -14.65 -8.71
N GLY A 83 0.83 -13.85 -9.37
CA GLY A 83 -0.24 -14.39 -10.18
C GLY A 83 -1.06 -13.34 -10.93
N ARG A 84 -2.36 -13.26 -10.63
CA ARG A 84 -3.27 -12.31 -11.29
C ARG A 84 -2.82 -10.86 -11.00
N PRO A 85 -2.99 -9.92 -11.96
CA PRO A 85 -3.71 -10.05 -13.24
C PRO A 85 -2.90 -10.64 -14.41
N TYR A 86 -1.75 -11.27 -14.14
CA TYR A 86 -0.87 -11.90 -15.12
C TYR A 86 -0.23 -10.90 -16.11
N ILE A 87 -0.03 -9.67 -15.66
CA ILE A 87 0.65 -8.63 -16.42
C ILE A 87 2.16 -8.81 -16.33
N GLU A 88 2.87 -8.31 -17.33
CA GLU A 88 4.33 -8.36 -17.34
C GLU A 88 4.89 -7.45 -16.23
N TRP A 89 5.85 -7.96 -15.48
CA TRP A 89 6.61 -7.20 -14.50
C TRP A 89 8.07 -7.11 -14.92
N ASN A 90 8.65 -5.91 -14.84
CA ASN A 90 10.08 -5.66 -14.97
C ASN A 90 10.76 -6.15 -16.27
N ASN A 91 10.06 -6.05 -17.40
CA ASN A 91 10.55 -6.48 -18.71
C ASN A 91 10.97 -7.96 -18.75
N ALA A 92 10.33 -8.81 -17.95
CA ALA A 92 10.60 -10.24 -17.90
C ALA A 92 10.14 -11.00 -19.17
N GLY A 93 9.57 -10.30 -20.14
CA GLY A 93 9.13 -10.84 -21.42
C GLY A 93 7.62 -11.00 -21.50
N ARG A 94 7.14 -11.17 -22.73
CA ARG A 94 5.72 -11.37 -23.02
C ARG A 94 5.25 -12.70 -22.43
N ARG A 95 3.98 -12.73 -21.99
CA ARG A 95 3.33 -13.97 -21.52
C ARG A 95 3.43 -15.08 -22.57
N ASN A 96 4.04 -16.21 -22.21
CA ASN A 96 4.17 -17.38 -23.07
C ASN A 96 3.85 -18.66 -22.26
N THR A 97 2.55 -18.96 -22.11
CA THR A 97 2.07 -20.12 -21.35
C THR A 97 0.77 -20.65 -21.95
N ASN A 98 0.55 -21.96 -21.85
CA ASN A 98 -0.69 -22.67 -22.20
C ASN A 98 -1.46 -23.16 -20.96
N GLY A 99 -1.11 -22.66 -19.77
CA GLY A 99 -1.69 -23.04 -18.48
C GLY A 99 -1.59 -21.92 -17.45
N TRP A 100 -0.94 -22.19 -16.31
CA TRP A 100 -0.70 -21.18 -15.26
C TRP A 100 0.02 -19.95 -15.83
N GLN A 101 -0.51 -18.76 -15.52
CA GLN A 101 -0.09 -17.49 -16.13
C GLN A 101 0.68 -16.56 -15.18
N GLY A 102 0.82 -16.95 -13.91
CA GLY A 102 1.62 -16.22 -12.93
C GLY A 102 3.10 -16.56 -13.02
N TYR A 103 3.95 -15.75 -12.38
CA TYR A 103 5.37 -16.07 -12.28
C TYR A 103 5.64 -17.15 -11.22
N CYS A 104 4.78 -17.29 -10.21
CA CYS A 104 4.98 -18.20 -9.08
C CYS A 104 4.85 -19.68 -9.51
N PRO A 105 5.88 -20.53 -9.38
CA PRO A 105 5.75 -21.95 -9.62
C PRO A 105 5.06 -22.64 -8.43
N HIS A 106 4.04 -23.45 -8.70
CA HIS A 106 3.34 -24.25 -7.68
C HIS A 106 3.50 -25.74 -7.97
N GLY A 107 3.85 -26.53 -6.96
CA GLY A 107 4.07 -27.97 -7.11
C GLY A 107 5.36 -28.35 -7.85
N GLU A 108 6.29 -27.40 -8.00
CA GLU A 108 7.57 -27.60 -8.68
C GLU A 108 8.76 -27.44 -7.72
N ALA A 109 9.90 -28.02 -8.06
CA ALA A 109 11.14 -27.87 -7.29
C ALA A 109 11.61 -26.40 -7.17
N LEU A 110 11.16 -25.54 -8.08
CA LEU A 110 11.46 -24.10 -8.08
C LEU A 110 10.67 -23.30 -7.03
N PHE A 111 9.70 -23.90 -6.35
CA PHE A 111 8.85 -23.21 -5.38
C PHE A 111 9.67 -22.44 -4.33
N LEU A 112 10.58 -23.12 -3.62
CA LEU A 112 11.40 -22.50 -2.58
C LEU A 112 12.39 -21.44 -3.13
N PRO A 113 13.21 -21.73 -4.16
CA PRO A 113 14.16 -20.74 -4.67
C PRO A 113 13.47 -19.54 -5.35
N TRP A 114 12.23 -19.67 -5.84
CA TRP A 114 11.47 -18.55 -6.41
C TRP A 114 10.90 -17.60 -5.34
N HIS A 115 10.37 -18.13 -4.24
CA HIS A 115 9.78 -17.29 -3.18
C HIS A 115 10.83 -16.47 -2.43
N ARG A 116 12.10 -16.90 -2.39
CA ARG A 116 13.17 -16.16 -1.72
C ARG A 116 13.37 -14.75 -2.29
N PRO A 117 13.65 -14.55 -3.60
CA PRO A 117 13.74 -13.23 -4.20
C PRO A 117 12.40 -12.49 -4.23
N TYR A 118 11.26 -13.20 -4.26
CA TYR A 118 9.95 -12.56 -4.15
C TYR A 118 9.76 -11.84 -2.79
N VAL A 119 10.08 -12.52 -1.69
CA VAL A 119 10.04 -11.90 -0.35
C VAL A 119 11.07 -10.77 -0.24
N LEU A 120 12.26 -10.92 -0.84
CA LEU A 120 13.24 -9.84 -0.88
C LEU A 120 12.74 -8.61 -1.65
N ALA A 121 11.99 -8.79 -2.73
CA ALA A 121 11.38 -7.68 -3.47
C ALA A 121 10.36 -6.92 -2.61
N PHE A 122 9.61 -7.63 -1.77
CA PHE A 122 8.69 -7.02 -0.80
C PHE A 122 9.43 -6.24 0.30
N GLU A 123 10.58 -6.76 0.77
CA GLU A 123 11.41 -6.12 1.80
C GLU A 123 12.24 -4.94 1.28
N SER A 124 12.57 -4.92 -0.01
CA SER A 124 13.50 -3.94 -0.59
C SER A 124 12.78 -2.74 -1.22
N ARG A 125 12.57 -1.71 -0.40
CA ARG A 125 12.09 -0.40 -0.86
C ARG A 125 12.94 0.74 -0.29
N PRO A 126 13.37 1.70 -1.12
CA PRO A 126 13.83 3.00 -0.64
C PRO A 126 12.65 3.82 -0.08
N PRO A 127 12.79 4.51 1.06
CA PRO A 127 11.72 5.36 1.59
C PRO A 127 11.32 6.43 0.55
N SER A 128 10.04 6.49 0.20
CA SER A 128 9.48 7.50 -0.68
C SER A 128 8.93 8.65 0.16
N GLY A 129 9.25 9.89 -0.21
CA GLY A 129 8.71 11.08 0.44
C GLY A 129 7.17 11.10 0.46
N LEU A 130 6.63 11.68 1.54
CA LEU A 130 5.19 11.77 1.82
C LEU A 130 4.49 12.75 0.85
N PRO A 131 3.29 12.43 0.32
CA PRO A 131 2.50 13.32 -0.53
C PRO A 131 1.78 14.45 0.25
N THR A 132 1.36 15.50 -0.47
CA THR A 132 0.82 16.79 0.03
C THR A 132 -0.67 16.80 0.40
N SER A 133 -1.30 15.62 0.48
CA SER A 133 -2.60 15.36 1.10
C SER A 133 -2.44 14.05 1.85
N THR A 134 -2.89 13.92 3.10
CA THR A 134 -2.71 12.69 3.88
C THR A 134 -3.81 11.68 3.51
N PRO A 135 -3.56 10.70 2.62
CA PRO A 135 -4.50 9.59 2.47
C PRO A 135 -4.57 8.84 3.81
N LEU A 136 -5.78 8.60 4.30
CA LEU A 136 -6.02 7.82 5.52
C LEU A 136 -5.68 6.34 5.34
N GLY A 137 -5.61 5.91 4.08
CA GLY A 137 -5.24 4.57 3.68
C GLY A 137 -5.62 4.32 2.22
N ASN A 138 -5.08 3.26 1.64
CA ASN A 138 -5.52 2.72 0.37
C ASN A 138 -5.75 1.22 0.53
N PHE A 139 -6.81 0.71 -0.09
CA PHE A 139 -7.14 -0.71 -0.05
C PHE A 139 -7.25 -1.29 -1.44
N ILE A 140 -6.37 -2.23 -1.75
CA ILE A 140 -6.36 -2.90 -3.05
C ILE A 140 -7.21 -4.15 -2.96
N VAL A 141 -8.36 -4.14 -3.65
CA VAL A 141 -9.20 -5.32 -3.81
C VAL A 141 -8.68 -6.14 -4.99
N MET A 142 -8.01 -7.26 -4.68
CA MET A 142 -7.51 -8.18 -5.70
C MET A 142 -8.65 -8.97 -6.35
N LYS A 143 -8.44 -9.41 -7.60
CA LYS A 143 -9.40 -10.27 -8.33
C LYS A 143 -9.60 -11.67 -7.69
N GLN A 144 -8.76 -12.03 -6.73
CA GLN A 144 -8.89 -13.27 -5.95
C GLN A 144 -8.86 -12.97 -4.45
N PRO A 145 -9.71 -13.65 -3.64
CA PRO A 145 -10.70 -14.66 -4.07
C PRO A 145 -11.82 -14.05 -4.92
N ALA A 146 -12.34 -14.82 -5.90
CA ALA A 146 -13.33 -14.30 -6.87
C ALA A 146 -14.69 -13.99 -6.23
N GLN A 147 -14.93 -14.53 -5.02
CA GLN A 147 -16.11 -14.35 -4.21
C GLN A 147 -15.70 -14.37 -2.73
N GLY A 148 -16.47 -13.71 -1.88
CA GLY A 148 -16.21 -13.59 -0.45
C GLY A 148 -16.23 -12.15 0.02
N LEU A 149 -16.27 -11.96 1.34
CA LEU A 149 -16.18 -10.65 1.96
C LEU A 149 -14.71 -10.28 2.14
N PHE A 150 -14.36 -9.07 1.73
CA PHE A 150 -13.02 -8.53 1.90
C PHE A 150 -13.10 -7.37 2.88
N TYR A 151 -12.33 -7.44 3.96
CA TYR A 151 -12.34 -6.47 5.05
C TYR A 151 -11.02 -5.73 5.10
N GLY A 152 -11.08 -4.41 5.17
CA GLY A 152 -9.95 -3.54 5.46
C GLY A 152 -10.26 -2.66 6.65
N LYS A 153 -9.25 -2.35 7.47
CA LYS A 153 -9.34 -1.39 8.57
C LYS A 153 -8.18 -0.41 8.45
N PHE A 154 -8.45 0.86 8.70
CA PHE A 154 -7.47 1.93 8.72
C PHE A 154 -7.59 2.66 10.05
N SER A 155 -6.46 2.99 10.67
CA SER A 155 -6.47 3.85 11.85
C SER A 155 -6.58 5.31 11.43
N LEU A 156 -7.30 6.11 12.22
CA LEU A 156 -7.50 7.54 11.98
C LEU A 156 -6.43 8.41 12.65
N ASP A 157 -5.43 7.81 13.32
CA ASP A 157 -4.39 8.52 14.08
C ASP A 157 -3.54 9.49 13.23
N LYS A 158 -3.60 9.38 11.89
CA LYS A 158 -2.98 10.32 10.95
C LYS A 158 -3.88 11.47 10.51
N ALA A 159 -5.20 11.30 10.67
CA ALA A 159 -6.24 12.25 10.27
C ALA A 159 -6.55 13.26 11.37
N ALA A 160 -6.46 12.79 12.61
CA ALA A 160 -6.86 13.52 13.80
C ALA A 160 -5.86 13.23 14.90
N ASP A 161 -5.34 14.30 15.52
CA ASP A 161 -4.49 14.17 16.69
C ASP A 161 -5.36 13.67 17.86
N PRO A 162 -5.03 12.52 18.49
CA PRO A 162 -5.77 12.02 19.64
C PRO A 162 -5.88 13.04 20.77
N VAL A 163 -4.91 13.96 20.89
CA VAL A 163 -4.89 15.04 21.88
C VAL A 163 -5.91 16.13 21.56
N GLU A 164 -6.14 16.42 20.28
CA GLU A 164 -7.17 17.39 19.86
C GLU A 164 -8.58 16.83 20.02
N LEU A 165 -8.74 15.51 19.98
CA LEU A 165 -10.02 14.83 20.14
C LEU A 165 -10.38 14.47 21.60
N ALA A 166 -9.42 14.53 22.53
CA ALA A 166 -9.57 14.00 23.90
C ALA A 166 -10.68 14.67 24.74
N ASP A 167 -11.01 15.94 24.46
CA ASP A 167 -12.02 16.72 25.20
C ASP A 167 -13.31 16.97 24.41
N THR A 168 -13.46 16.35 23.23
CA THR A 168 -14.63 16.53 22.37
C THR A 168 -15.65 15.42 22.60
N GLU A 169 -16.94 15.76 22.69
CA GLU A 169 -17.99 14.73 22.79
C GLU A 169 -17.91 13.75 21.60
N THR A 170 -17.88 12.45 21.91
CA THR A 170 -17.73 11.36 20.93
C THR A 170 -18.69 11.46 19.75
N LYS A 171 -19.93 11.90 19.98
CA LYS A 171 -20.94 12.08 18.91
C LYS A 171 -20.56 13.15 17.90
N VAL A 172 -19.95 14.24 18.36
CA VAL A 172 -19.51 15.36 17.52
C VAL A 172 -18.32 14.93 16.67
N VAL A 173 -17.36 14.22 17.27
CA VAL A 173 -16.19 13.67 16.57
C VAL A 173 -16.63 12.70 15.47
N VAL A 174 -17.56 11.78 15.77
CA VAL A 174 -18.06 10.81 14.79
C VAL A 174 -18.78 11.50 13.63
N SER A 175 -19.64 12.50 13.89
CA SER A 175 -20.32 13.24 12.81
C SER A 175 -19.34 14.02 11.94
N ASP A 176 -18.34 14.66 12.54
CA ASP A 176 -17.36 15.48 11.83
C ASP A 176 -16.42 14.61 10.98
N LEU A 177 -16.00 13.46 11.53
CA LEU A 177 -15.22 12.48 10.78
C LEU A 177 -16.01 11.91 9.61
N LEU A 178 -17.27 11.51 9.81
CA LEU A 178 -18.12 11.02 8.72
C LEU A 178 -18.32 12.08 7.64
N ALA A 179 -18.49 13.35 8.01
CA ALA A 179 -18.60 14.47 7.08
C ALA A 179 -17.29 14.77 6.32
N ALA A 180 -16.13 14.39 6.87
CA ALA A 180 -14.81 14.59 6.26
C ALA A 180 -14.31 13.39 5.44
N LEU A 181 -14.79 12.18 5.71
CA LEU A 181 -14.36 10.95 5.03
C LEU A 181 -14.76 10.97 3.55
N ARG A 182 -13.81 10.64 2.67
CA ARG A 182 -14.04 10.48 1.24
C ARG A 182 -13.50 9.15 0.78
N VAL A 183 -14.26 8.46 -0.05
CA VAL A 183 -13.86 7.16 -0.62
C VAL A 183 -13.95 7.23 -2.13
N GLN A 184 -12.88 6.77 -2.79
CA GLN A 184 -12.85 6.63 -4.23
C GLN A 184 -12.50 5.18 -4.58
N ILE A 185 -13.31 4.55 -5.42
CA ILE A 185 -12.98 3.26 -6.00
C ILE A 185 -12.40 3.52 -7.39
N THR A 186 -11.11 3.27 -7.57
CA THR A 186 -10.44 3.40 -8.86
C THR A 186 -10.19 2.01 -9.44
N LYS A 187 -10.63 1.78 -10.67
CA LYS A 187 -10.35 0.54 -11.39
C LYS A 187 -8.91 0.53 -11.88
N HIS A 188 -8.42 -0.66 -12.23
CA HIS A 188 -7.10 -0.84 -12.85
C HIS A 188 -6.90 0.03 -14.10
N ASP A 189 -7.94 0.33 -14.88
CA ASP A 189 -7.86 1.18 -16.07
C ASP A 189 -7.86 2.69 -15.76
N GLY A 190 -7.80 3.07 -14.47
CA GLY A 190 -7.82 4.44 -14.00
C GLY A 190 -9.22 5.08 -13.95
N THR A 191 -10.27 4.36 -14.37
CA THR A 191 -11.64 4.89 -14.29
C THR A 191 -12.17 4.80 -12.86
N VAL A 192 -12.94 5.81 -12.47
CA VAL A 192 -13.57 5.89 -11.15
C VAL A 192 -14.90 5.15 -11.18
N GLN A 193 -15.11 4.25 -10.23
CA GLN A 193 -16.38 3.55 -10.01
C GLN A 193 -17.20 4.30 -8.95
N ALA A 194 -18.43 4.67 -9.31
CA ALA A 194 -19.38 5.28 -8.39
C ALA A 194 -19.70 4.33 -7.22
N LEU A 195 -19.70 4.81 -5.98
CA LEU A 195 -19.91 3.97 -4.78
C LEU A 195 -21.32 3.35 -4.75
N GLU A 196 -22.31 4.06 -5.26
CA GLU A 196 -23.71 3.67 -5.35
C GLU A 196 -23.89 2.43 -6.25
N SER A 197 -23.03 2.30 -7.26
CA SER A 197 -23.03 1.15 -8.17
C SER A 197 -22.35 -0.10 -7.59
N VAL A 198 -21.83 -0.03 -6.36
CA VAL A 198 -21.25 -1.16 -5.62
C VAL A 198 -22.13 -1.46 -4.40
N PRO A 199 -23.22 -2.26 -4.54
CA PRO A 199 -24.18 -2.51 -3.47
C PRO A 199 -23.53 -3.09 -2.21
N SER A 200 -22.53 -3.96 -2.39
CA SER A 200 -21.81 -4.65 -1.30
C SER A 200 -20.81 -3.76 -0.54
N PHE A 201 -20.48 -2.57 -1.03
CA PHE A 201 -19.56 -1.69 -0.34
C PHE A 201 -20.20 -1.20 0.97
N LYS A 202 -19.43 -1.28 2.07
CA LYS A 202 -19.82 -0.78 3.39
C LYS A 202 -18.59 -0.16 4.05
N LEU A 203 -18.73 1.06 4.54
CA LEU A 203 -17.75 1.70 5.40
C LEU A 203 -18.37 1.87 6.79
N GLU A 204 -17.66 1.41 7.81
CA GLU A 204 -18.05 1.55 9.20
C GLU A 204 -16.95 2.34 9.92
N LEU A 205 -17.35 3.39 10.62
CA LEU A 205 -16.51 4.01 11.64
C LEU A 205 -16.74 3.23 12.94
N GLU A 206 -15.67 2.73 13.53
CA GLU A 206 -15.68 1.98 14.78
C GLU A 206 -15.01 2.86 15.84
N ASN A 207 -15.80 3.31 16.81
CA ASN A 207 -15.29 3.90 18.04
C ASN A 207 -15.10 2.79 19.06
N VAL A 208 -13.98 2.79 19.78
CA VAL A 208 -13.69 1.75 20.76
C VAL A 208 -12.84 2.33 21.88
N ASP A 209 -13.22 2.04 23.11
CA ASP A 209 -12.42 2.42 24.27
C ASP A 209 -11.27 1.44 24.38
N VAL A 210 -10.05 1.97 24.39
CA VAL A 210 -8.83 1.16 24.46
C VAL A 210 -8.21 1.34 25.83
N THR A 211 -8.23 0.29 26.64
CA THR A 211 -7.45 0.21 27.86
C THR A 211 -6.08 -0.38 27.53
N PRO A 212 -4.98 0.38 27.71
CA PRO A 212 -3.64 -0.14 27.49
C PRO A 212 -3.38 -1.37 28.38
N PRO A 213 -2.59 -2.35 27.92
CA PRO A 213 -2.27 -3.52 28.73
C PRO A 213 -1.46 -3.12 29.97
N GLU A 214 -1.76 -3.73 31.11
CA GLU A 214 -1.00 -3.50 32.36
C GLU A 214 0.38 -4.18 32.31
N THR A 215 0.50 -5.25 31.51
CA THR A 215 1.74 -6.04 31.36
C THR A 215 2.01 -6.47 29.92
N ASP A 216 3.27 -6.74 29.59
CA ASP A 216 3.71 -7.18 28.25
C ASP A 216 3.17 -8.56 27.80
N THR A 217 2.42 -9.25 28.67
CA THR A 217 1.79 -10.55 28.38
C THR A 217 0.30 -10.44 28.12
N GLU A 218 -0.28 -9.27 28.31
CA GLU A 218 -1.69 -9.00 28.11
C GLU A 218 -1.89 -8.21 26.81
N LEU A 219 -3.04 -8.40 26.19
CA LEU A 219 -3.46 -7.59 25.05
C LEU A 219 -4.17 -6.34 25.58
N PRO A 220 -4.11 -5.20 24.87
CA PRO A 220 -5.00 -4.08 25.15
C PRO A 220 -6.46 -4.57 25.15
N GLU A 221 -7.23 -4.09 26.12
CA GLU A 221 -8.65 -4.37 26.17
C GLU A 221 -9.41 -3.33 25.37
N TYR A 222 -10.32 -3.81 24.53
CA TYR A 222 -11.17 -3.01 23.68
C TYR A 222 -12.60 -3.14 24.20
N THR A 223 -13.13 -2.09 24.81
CA THR A 223 -14.49 -2.08 25.38
C THR A 223 -15.38 -1.07 24.65
N ASP A 224 -16.69 -1.20 24.86
CA ASP A 224 -17.68 -0.21 24.42
C ASP A 224 -17.65 0.11 22.92
N ALA A 225 -17.33 -0.90 22.10
CA ALA A 225 -17.25 -0.75 20.65
C ALA A 225 -18.59 -0.33 20.05
N GLU A 226 -18.62 0.87 19.48
CA GLU A 226 -19.77 1.43 18.76
C GLU A 226 -19.43 1.57 17.28
N LYS A 227 -20.31 1.03 16.42
CA LYS A 227 -20.14 1.10 14.98
C LYS A 227 -21.20 1.99 14.35
N VAL A 228 -20.74 2.97 13.58
CA VAL A 228 -21.60 3.84 12.79
C VAL A 228 -21.32 3.59 11.31
N THR A 229 -22.37 3.19 10.56
CA THR A 229 -22.26 2.99 9.11
C THR A 229 -22.37 4.33 8.41
N ALA A 230 -21.37 4.67 7.59
CA ALA A 230 -21.38 5.89 6.80
C ALA A 230 -22.41 5.78 5.65
N PRO A 231 -23.30 6.76 5.45
CA PRO A 231 -24.15 6.82 4.26
C PRO A 231 -23.30 6.95 3.00
N LYS A 232 -23.63 6.21 1.93
CA LYS A 232 -22.83 6.21 0.70
C LYS A 232 -22.84 7.58 0.02
N GLU A 233 -23.95 8.31 0.09
CA GLU A 233 -24.07 9.68 -0.44
C GLU A 233 -23.04 10.65 0.18
N ASP A 234 -22.76 10.52 1.48
CA ASP A 234 -21.86 11.42 2.20
C ASP A 234 -20.39 11.17 1.84
N LEU A 235 -20.06 9.95 1.42
CA LEU A 235 -18.71 9.54 1.02
C LEU A 235 -18.33 9.98 -0.40
N ALA A 236 -19.32 10.29 -1.24
CA ALA A 236 -19.16 10.65 -2.65
C ALA A 236 -19.15 12.18 -2.88
N ALA A 237 -19.54 12.99 -1.89
CA ALA A 237 -19.69 14.44 -2.03
C ALA A 237 -18.33 15.16 -2.22
N ALA A 238 -18.27 16.13 -3.14
CA ALA A 238 -17.14 17.05 -3.26
C ALA A 238 -16.96 17.86 -1.94
N PRO A 239 -15.73 18.34 -1.62
CA PRO A 239 -15.51 19.08 -0.39
C PRO A 239 -16.43 20.30 -0.31
N PRO A 240 -16.91 20.68 0.90
CA PRO A 240 -17.48 22.00 1.08
C PRO A 240 -16.42 23.05 0.70
N SER A 241 -16.83 24.03 -0.09
CA SER A 241 -16.03 25.17 -0.55
C SER A 241 -15.54 26.03 0.60
#